data_AF-A0AB37R4V9-F1
#
_entry.id   AF-A0AB37R4V9-F1
#
_cell.length_a   1.000
_cell.length_b   1.000
_cell.length_c   1.000
_cell.angle_alpha   90.00
_cell.angle_beta   90.00
_cell.angle_gamma   90.00
#
_symmetry.space_group_name_H-M   'P 1'
#
loop_
_entity.id
_entity.type
_entity.pdbx_description
1 polymer ?
#
loop_
_entity_poly.entity_id
_entity_poly.type
_entity_poly.pdbx_seq_one_letter_code
_entity_poly.pdbx_strand_id
1 'polypeptide(L)' 'TVDRKRLMIITHRTDVTLGFEARFQHEVLFNKYLNFLHTVLPSTAEFTEKAWKW' A
#
# COMPACT_ATOMS: atom_id res chain seq x y z
N THR A 1 1.32 -4.64 -0.07
CA THR A 1 2.74 -4.31 0.17
C THR A 1 2.90 -2.83 0.43
N VAL A 2 3.68 -2.49 1.45
CA VAL A 2 3.98 -1.11 1.86
C VAL A 2 5.49 -0.91 1.73
N ASP A 3 5.91 0.00 0.84
CA ASP A 3 7.30 0.40 0.65
C ASP A 3 7.47 1.83 1.19
N ARG A 4 7.90 1.93 2.45
CA ARG A 4 8.13 3.23 3.11
C ARG A 4 9.28 4.01 2.49
N LYS A 5 10.31 3.33 1.98
CA LYS A 5 11.50 3.99 1.39
C LYS A 5 11.13 4.76 0.13
N ARG A 6 10.20 4.20 -0.65
CA ARG A 6 9.71 4.82 -1.89
C ARG A 6 8.36 5.51 -1.74
N LEU A 7 7.84 5.58 -0.51
CA LEU A 7 6.51 6.11 -0.20
C LEU A 7 5.42 5.54 -1.12
N MET A 8 5.36 4.21 -1.19
CA MET A 8 4.51 3.50 -2.15
C MET A 8 3.70 2.40 -1.48
N ILE A 9 2.45 2.26 -1.90
CA ILE A 9 1.57 1.15 -1.50
C ILE A 9 1.10 0.43 -2.75
N ILE A 10 1.32 -0.88 -2.77
CA ILE A 10 0.89 -1.77 -3.86
C ILE A 10 -0.10 -2.76 -3.27
N THR A 11 -1.28 -2.86 -3.88
CA THR A 11 -2.22 -3.95 -3.58
C THR A 11 -1.97 -5.12 -4.53
N HIS A 12 -1.83 -6.31 -3.94
CA HIS A 12 -1.79 -7.56 -4.68
C HIS A 12 -3.14 -8.25 -4.49
N ARG A 13 -3.82 -8.55 -5.58
CA ARG A 13 -4.98 -9.44 -5.59
C ARG A 13 -4.68 -10.61 -6.52
N THR A 14 -5.44 -11.68 -6.36
CA THR A 14 -5.38 -12.88 -7.21
C THR A 14 -5.68 -12.55 -8.67
N ASP A 15 -6.51 -11.52 -8.90
CA ASP A 15 -6.69 -10.92 -10.21
C ASP A 15 -5.74 -9.72 -10.37
N VAL A 16 -4.78 -9.85 -11.29
CA VAL A 16 -3.77 -8.83 -11.59
C VAL A 16 -4.36 -7.54 -12.18
N THR A 17 -5.58 -7.61 -12.73
CA THR A 17 -6.30 -6.43 -13.25
C THR A 17 -7.01 -5.65 -12.14
N LEU A 18 -7.17 -6.26 -10.96
CA LEU A 18 -7.85 -5.68 -9.80
C LEU A 18 -6.83 -5.32 -8.72
N GLY A 19 -6.01 -4.31 -9.00
CA GLY A 19 -5.02 -3.77 -8.08
C GLY A 19 -4.78 -2.29 -8.31
N PHE A 20 -4.17 -1.64 -7.32
CA PHE A 20 -3.69 -0.28 -7.46
C PHE A 20 -2.28 -0.14 -6.91
N GLU A 21 -1.57 0.81 -7.50
CA GLU A 21 -0.30 1.33 -7.01
C GLU A 21 -0.50 2.81 -6.66
N ALA A 22 -0.25 3.16 -5.41
CA ALA A 22 -0.31 4.53 -4.93
C ALA A 22 1.10 4.97 -4.56
N ARG A 23 1.60 6.02 -5.24
CA ARG A 23 2.89 6.66 -4.95
C ARG A 23 2.67 8.03 -4.36
N PHE A 24 3.45 8.37 -3.34
CA PHE A 24 3.33 9.63 -2.62
C PHE A 24 4.66 10.39 -2.65
N GLN A 25 4.58 11.71 -2.70
CA GLN A 25 5.76 12.59 -2.59
C GLN A 25 6.04 13.01 -1.15
N HIS A 26 5.06 12.87 -0.26
CA HIS A 26 5.15 13.31 1.13
C HIS A 26 4.74 12.19 2.08
N GLU A 27 5.58 11.97 3.10
CA GLU A 27 5.35 10.96 4.13
C GLU A 27 4.05 11.18 4.91
N VAL A 28 3.65 12.43 5.12
CA VAL A 28 2.39 12.78 5.81
C VAL A 28 1.18 12.22 5.04
N LEU A 29 1.15 12.39 3.72
CA LEU A 29 0.04 11.89 2.88
C LEU A 29 0.08 10.36 2.79
N PHE A 30 1.28 9.79 2.67
CA PHE A 30 1.49 8.35 2.69
C PHE A 30 0.92 7.70 3.97
N ASN A 31 1.28 8.24 5.15
CA ASN A 31 0.82 7.72 6.43
C ASN A 31 -0.70 7.91 6.61
N LYS A 32 -1.24 9.06 6.17
CA LYS A 32 -2.69 9.29 6.21
C LYS A 32 -3.44 8.27 5.34
N TYR A 33 -2.93 7.97 4.16
CA TYR A 33 -3.52 6.99 3.26
C TYR A 33 -3.38 5.56 3.78
N LEU A 34 -2.23 5.19 4.33
CA LEU A 34 -2.02 3.87 4.96
C LEU A 34 -2.99 3.66 6.14
N ASN A 35 -3.14 4.67 7.01
CA ASN A 35 -4.09 4.62 8.11
C ASN A 35 -5.53 4.48 7.60
N PHE A 36 -5.90 5.21 6.55
CA PHE A 36 -7.20 5.05 5.92
C PHE A 36 -7.42 3.61 5.41
N LEU A 37 -6.43 3.02 4.74
CA LEU A 37 -6.51 1.63 4.27
C LEU A 37 -6.72 0.64 5.41
N HIS A 38 -6.09 0.83 6.58
CA HIS A 38 -6.33 0.01 7.76
C HIS A 38 -7.77 0.09 8.28
N THR A 39 -8.51 1.17 8.00
CA THR A 39 -9.90 1.33 8.43
C THR A 39 -10.92 0.78 7.44
N VAL A 40 -10.60 0.75 6.14
CA VAL A 40 -11.56 0.37 5.09
C VAL A 40 -11.34 -1.01 4.50
N LEU A 41 -10.12 -1.55 4.60
CA LEU A 41 -9.86 -2.90 4.12
C LEU A 41 -10.37 -3.95 5.12
N PRO A 42 -10.82 -5.11 4.62
CA PRO A 42 -11.21 -6.23 5.48
C PRO A 42 -10.07 -6.63 6.42
N SER A 43 -10.39 -7.17 7.58
CA SER A 43 -9.40 -7.69 8.54
C SER A 43 -8.55 -8.84 7.99
N THR A 44 -9.00 -9.50 6.92
CA THR A 44 -8.25 -10.52 6.17
C THR A 44 -7.20 -9.94 5.23
N ALA A 45 -7.12 -8.62 5.08
CA ALA A 45 -6.11 -7.98 4.24
C ALA A 45 -4.76 -7.99 4.95
N GLU A 46 -3.76 -8.59 4.30
CA GLU A 46 -2.40 -8.64 4.82
C GLU A 46 -1.57 -7.43 4.36
N PHE A 47 -0.92 -6.78 5.32
CA PHE A 47 0.00 -5.67 5.06
C PHE A 47 1.43 -6.16 5.28
N THR A 48 2.19 -6.27 4.20
CA THR A 48 3.61 -6.65 4.25
C THR A 48 4.47 -5.43 3.97
N GLU A 49 5.41 -5.13 4.87
CA GLU A 49 6.47 -4.15 4.59
C GLU A 49 7.58 -4.80 3.77
N LYS A 50 7.82 -4.26 2.57
CA LYS A 50 8.86 -4.77 1.68
C LYS A 50 9.34 -3.64 0.78
N ALA A 51 10.66 -3.49 0.68
CA ALA A 51 11.25 -2.67 -0.38
C ALA A 51 10.99 -3.37 -1.72
N TRP A 52 10.22 -2.73 -2.59
CA TRP A 52 9.92 -3.31 -3.89
C TRP A 52 11.20 -3.31 -4.74
N LYS A 53 11.65 -4.50 -5.14
CA LYS A 53 12.74 -4.63 -6.10
C LYS A 53 12.14 -4.38 -7.49
N TRP A 54 12.76 -3.49 -8.25
CA TRP A 54 12.47 -3.36 -9.67
C TRP A 54 12.81 -4.68 -10.38
#